data_AF-A0AAV7AQL5-F1
#
_entry.id   AF-A0AAV7AQL5-F1
#
_cell.length_a   1.000
_cell.length_b   1.000
_cell.length_c   1.000
_cell.angle_alpha   90.00
_cell.angle_beta   90.00
_cell.angle_gamma   90.00
#
_symmetry.space_group_name_H-M   'P 1'
#
loop_
_entity.id
_entity.type
_entity.pdbx_description
1 polymer ?
#
loop_
_entity_poly.entity_id
_entity_poly.type
_entity_poly.pdbx_seq_one_letter_code
_entity_poly.pdbx_strand_id
1 'polypeptide(L)'
;MSQSSGPSPRLVDSSLLLQSSEVCSLGGSQPERMRHPDSLTPSPKSLPPSPIPPSIPLSAGDWESREELRQRELEVLSKELSALKRERQEASSETEELRKEVERLRSKGQVPTEQESEEPVRDVDTEKPLKIKEMDVDSSLQPESCEQQNGGSCRSPRQRHWEDRDPTEEEATPKITALKLRLDESQKVLLKEREDKMLLSKHIEKMEAEISQLRMKCEELSKSRQEAVTQLTLLRERHQDELGRISEDLQDELGVRSNMDKKLAELRAEMEGLQAENAEEWGRRERLETEKLNLERDNKKLRLQIQDLEEILTRKRRQAVSALDTDLKSIQAELFEKNKELSDLRHNHAKLKKQHYEKSAELAHASRRMEQLEGEVKKLRLRVEELKKELGQAEDQIDEAQNQMRKLQRSLDEQTEMNENLQVQVEHLQSRLRRQQNPPLFGKLRSSRFGNDDTGETGSDPDEDDLQIQVP
;
A
#
# COMPACT_ATOMS: atom_id res chain seq x y z
N MET A 1 25.60 -30.85 -61.39
CA MET A 1 26.63 -30.34 -60.47
C MET A 1 25.99 -30.24 -59.09
N SER A 2 26.59 -30.96 -58.13
CA SER A 2 26.56 -30.85 -56.66
C SER A 2 25.26 -30.37 -55.97
N GLN A 3 24.50 -31.26 -55.30
CA GLN A 3 24.69 -31.80 -53.93
C GLN A 3 24.52 -30.77 -52.79
N SER A 4 23.44 -30.88 -52.01
CA SER A 4 23.44 -31.27 -50.57
C SER A 4 22.02 -31.05 -49.98
N SER A 5 21.16 -32.03 -49.63
CA SER A 5 21.15 -32.96 -48.46
C SER A 5 21.56 -32.29 -47.14
N GLY A 6 20.80 -32.27 -46.04
CA GLY A 6 19.59 -33.01 -45.65
C GLY A 6 19.03 -32.50 -44.29
N PRO A 7 18.06 -33.21 -43.68
CA PRO A 7 17.15 -32.70 -42.64
C PRO A 7 17.44 -33.20 -41.20
N SER A 8 16.63 -32.69 -40.26
CA SER A 8 16.52 -32.93 -38.80
C SER A 8 16.73 -34.37 -38.29
N PRO A 9 16.96 -34.52 -36.97
CA PRO A 9 16.54 -35.72 -36.25
C PRO A 9 15.62 -35.46 -35.03
N ARG A 10 14.84 -36.51 -34.75
CA ARG A 10 13.88 -36.69 -33.67
C ARG A 10 14.53 -37.28 -32.41
N LEU A 11 13.77 -37.13 -31.32
CA LEU A 11 13.81 -37.83 -30.04
C LEU A 11 14.00 -39.35 -30.13
N VAL A 12 14.75 -39.91 -29.18
CA VAL A 12 14.72 -41.32 -28.79
C VAL A 12 14.87 -41.43 -27.26
N ASP A 13 13.88 -42.03 -26.63
CA ASP A 13 13.88 -42.59 -25.28
C ASP A 13 14.89 -43.74 -25.16
N SER A 14 15.50 -43.91 -23.99
CA SER A 14 15.95 -45.23 -23.52
C SER A 14 16.06 -45.26 -22.00
N SER A 15 15.07 -45.93 -21.41
CA SER A 15 15.21 -46.66 -20.14
C SER A 15 16.16 -47.85 -20.34
N LEU A 16 16.82 -48.31 -19.27
CA LEU A 16 16.87 -49.71 -18.82
C LEU A 16 17.99 -49.90 -17.75
N LEU A 17 17.56 -50.48 -16.61
CA LEU A 17 18.20 -51.58 -15.83
C LEU A 17 19.58 -51.33 -15.18
N LEU A 18 19.97 -51.85 -14.01
CA LEU A 18 19.60 -52.99 -13.15
C LEU A 18 19.88 -52.57 -11.68
N GLN A 19 19.02 -52.87 -10.71
CA GLN A 19 19.07 -54.08 -9.85
C GLN A 19 20.43 -54.34 -9.18
N SER A 20 20.50 -54.26 -7.84
CA SER A 20 20.60 -55.46 -6.99
C SER A 20 20.83 -55.15 -5.50
N SER A 21 20.15 -55.95 -4.68
CA SER A 21 20.54 -56.49 -3.37
C SER A 21 20.21 -55.72 -2.09
N GLU A 22 19.15 -56.24 -1.46
CA GLU A 22 18.80 -56.22 -0.04
C GLU A 22 19.89 -56.89 0.81
N VAL A 23 20.14 -56.39 2.05
CA VAL A 23 20.22 -57.21 3.28
C VAL A 23 19.93 -56.33 4.51
N CYS A 24 19.09 -56.83 5.41
CA CYS A 24 18.70 -56.23 6.69
C CYS A 24 19.80 -56.22 7.77
N SER A 25 19.57 -55.33 8.75
CA SER A 25 19.64 -55.58 10.21
C SER A 25 20.74 -54.92 11.05
N LEU A 26 20.23 -54.36 12.16
CA LEU A 26 20.82 -54.08 13.47
C LEU A 26 21.40 -52.69 13.72
N GLY A 27 20.97 -52.14 14.86
CA GLY A 27 21.17 -50.79 15.29
C GLY A 27 22.54 -50.52 15.92
N GLY A 28 22.79 -49.23 16.10
CA GLY A 28 23.95 -48.69 16.78
C GLY A 28 23.78 -47.18 16.90
N SER A 29 23.56 -46.74 18.13
CA SER A 29 23.47 -45.34 18.52
C SER A 29 24.75 -44.58 18.17
N GLN A 30 24.63 -43.40 17.57
CA GLN A 30 25.69 -42.38 17.54
C GLN A 30 25.11 -40.97 17.73
N PRO A 31 25.90 -40.04 18.33
CA PRO A 31 25.40 -38.82 18.94
C PRO A 31 25.18 -37.68 17.93
N GLU A 32 24.25 -36.79 18.28
CA GLU A 32 23.87 -35.60 17.53
C GLU A 32 25.06 -34.67 17.25
N ARG A 33 25.45 -34.59 15.98
CA ARG A 33 26.24 -33.48 15.43
C ARG A 33 25.27 -32.35 15.09
N MET A 34 25.39 -31.22 15.78
CA MET A 34 24.66 -29.99 15.48
C MET A 34 24.80 -29.61 13.99
N ARG A 35 23.65 -29.47 13.30
CA ARG A 35 23.59 -28.89 11.96
C ARG A 35 23.50 -27.37 12.07
N HIS A 36 24.41 -26.68 11.39
CA HIS A 36 24.20 -25.30 10.97
C HIS A 36 23.16 -25.27 9.83
N PRO A 37 22.22 -24.30 9.79
CA PRO A 37 21.36 -24.12 8.63
C PRO A 37 22.08 -23.32 7.55
N ASP A 38 22.10 -23.88 6.34
CA ASP A 38 22.60 -23.27 5.12
C ASP A 38 21.80 -22.00 4.75
N SER A 39 22.55 -20.92 4.49
CA SER A 39 22.08 -19.71 3.82
C SER A 39 22.00 -19.93 2.31
N LEU A 40 20.79 -20.03 1.76
CA LEU A 40 20.54 -19.88 0.32
C LEU A 40 19.58 -18.71 0.10
N THR A 41 20.14 -17.54 -0.19
CA THR A 41 19.41 -16.39 -0.76
C THR A 41 19.24 -16.61 -2.27
N PRO A 42 18.01 -16.61 -2.83
CA PRO A 42 17.84 -16.50 -4.26
C PRO A 42 17.92 -15.04 -4.71
N SER A 43 18.70 -14.78 -5.77
CA SER A 43 18.77 -13.50 -6.48
C SER A 43 17.40 -13.02 -6.98
N PRO A 44 17.14 -11.70 -7.07
CA PRO A 44 15.83 -11.18 -7.39
C PRO A 44 15.54 -11.37 -8.89
N LYS A 45 14.40 -12.00 -9.20
CA LYS A 45 13.79 -11.97 -10.53
C LYS A 45 13.13 -10.60 -10.73
N SER A 46 13.35 -10.04 -11.91
CA SER A 46 12.81 -8.79 -12.43
C SER A 46 11.31 -8.61 -12.17
N LEU A 47 10.96 -7.47 -11.55
CA LEU A 47 9.59 -6.97 -11.42
C LEU A 47 9.13 -6.34 -12.74
N PRO A 48 7.83 -6.42 -13.10
CA PRO A 48 7.25 -5.61 -14.17
C PRO A 48 7.03 -4.16 -13.68
N PRO A 49 7.03 -3.16 -14.57
CA PRO A 49 6.92 -1.76 -14.16
C PRO A 49 5.50 -1.43 -13.68
N SER A 50 5.41 -0.67 -12.59
CA SER A 50 4.15 -0.15 -12.02
C SER A 50 3.48 0.91 -12.91
N PRO A 51 2.15 1.11 -12.83
CA PRO A 51 1.39 1.98 -13.71
C PRO A 51 1.68 3.48 -13.48
N ILE A 52 1.79 4.21 -14.59
CA ILE A 52 2.08 5.65 -14.68
C ILE A 52 0.86 6.46 -14.17
N PRO A 53 1.02 7.46 -13.27
CA PRO A 53 -0.06 8.39 -12.89
C PRO A 53 -0.30 9.42 -14.01
N PRO A 54 -1.49 10.05 -14.10
CA PRO A 54 -1.85 10.88 -15.24
C PRO A 54 -0.89 12.06 -15.44
N SER A 55 -0.28 12.10 -16.63
CA SER A 55 0.70 13.10 -17.03
C SER A 55 0.06 14.49 -17.15
N ILE A 56 0.35 15.36 -16.20
CA ILE A 56 0.36 16.81 -16.44
C ILE A 56 1.55 17.07 -17.38
N PRO A 57 1.41 17.83 -18.48
CA PRO A 57 2.54 18.12 -19.36
C PRO A 57 3.51 19.06 -18.63
N LEU A 58 4.49 18.46 -17.95
CA LEU A 58 5.65 19.14 -17.41
C LEU A 58 6.64 19.39 -18.55
N SER A 59 7.22 20.58 -18.55
CA SER A 59 8.21 21.01 -19.54
C SER A 59 9.40 20.05 -19.55
N ALA A 60 10.02 19.84 -20.70
CA ALA A 60 11.16 18.91 -20.86
C ALA A 60 12.30 19.18 -19.85
N GLY A 61 12.47 20.43 -19.41
CA GLY A 61 13.46 20.82 -18.40
C GLY A 61 13.17 20.34 -16.97
N ASP A 62 11.91 20.09 -16.62
CA ASP A 62 11.53 19.58 -15.28
C ASP A 62 11.83 18.09 -15.14
N TRP A 63 11.83 17.34 -16.25
CA TRP A 63 12.19 15.93 -16.28
C TRP A 63 13.70 15.72 -16.14
N GLU A 64 14.52 16.50 -16.83
CA GLU A 64 15.98 16.45 -16.70
C GLU A 64 16.42 16.83 -15.28
N SER A 65 15.85 17.89 -14.70
CA SER A 65 16.16 18.32 -13.33
C SER A 65 15.80 17.26 -12.28
N ARG A 66 14.70 16.53 -12.49
CA ARG A 66 14.27 15.45 -11.60
C ARG A 66 15.13 14.19 -11.75
N GLU A 67 15.59 13.88 -12.96
CA GLU A 67 16.48 12.74 -13.21
C GLU A 67 17.89 13.00 -12.68
N GLU A 68 18.40 14.23 -12.81
CA GLU A 68 19.66 14.65 -12.18
C GLU A 68 19.60 14.54 -10.66
N LEU A 69 18.47 14.92 -10.04
CA LEU A 69 18.29 14.79 -8.59
C LEU A 69 18.32 13.32 -8.16
N ARG A 70 17.64 12.43 -8.90
CA ARG A 70 17.70 10.98 -8.64
C ARG A 70 19.09 10.41 -8.84
N GLN A 71 19.83 10.86 -9.86
CA GLN A 71 21.21 10.44 -10.06
C GLN A 71 22.11 10.87 -8.90
N ARG A 72 21.97 12.11 -8.41
CA ARG A 72 22.71 12.60 -7.23
C ARG A 72 22.34 11.79 -5.97
N GLU A 73 21.07 11.50 -5.76
CA GLU A 73 20.60 10.66 -4.64
C GLU A 73 21.17 9.23 -4.71
N LEU A 74 21.16 8.60 -5.88
CA LEU A 74 21.76 7.28 -6.09
C LEU A 74 23.27 7.29 -5.86
N GLU A 75 23.95 8.37 -6.24
CA GLU A 75 25.39 8.51 -6.05
C GLU A 75 25.75 8.68 -4.56
N VAL A 76 24.93 9.42 -3.80
CA VAL A 76 25.06 9.55 -2.34
C VAL A 76 24.81 8.21 -1.66
N LEU A 77 23.71 7.52 -1.97
CA LEU A 77 23.39 6.21 -1.40
C LEU A 77 24.45 5.16 -1.75
N SER A 78 25.04 5.22 -2.95
CA SER A 78 26.16 4.35 -3.34
C SER A 78 27.42 4.62 -2.51
N LYS A 79 27.73 5.90 -2.26
CA LYS A 79 28.86 6.30 -1.40
C LYS A 79 28.63 5.86 0.06
N GLU A 80 27.44 6.04 0.60
CA GLU A 80 27.06 5.58 1.94
C GLU A 80 27.14 4.05 2.07
N LEU A 81 26.65 3.31 1.08
CA LEU A 81 26.72 1.85 1.06
C LEU A 81 28.17 1.35 0.99
N SER A 82 29.05 2.07 0.27
CA SER A 82 30.49 1.78 0.25
C SER A 82 31.18 2.09 1.59
N ALA A 83 30.71 3.12 2.32
CA ALA A 83 31.22 3.49 3.63
C ALA A 83 30.81 2.47 4.70
N LEU A 84 29.53 2.10 4.75
CA LEU A 84 29.02 1.06 5.66
C LEU A 84 29.67 -0.30 5.41
N LYS A 85 30.02 -0.63 4.15
CA LYS A 85 30.79 -1.84 3.83
C LYS A 85 32.20 -1.82 4.43
N ARG A 86 32.89 -0.67 4.43
CA ARG A 86 34.20 -0.51 5.06
C ARG A 86 34.11 -0.59 6.58
N GLU A 87 33.17 0.12 7.18
CA GLU A 87 32.95 0.10 8.63
C GLU A 87 32.60 -1.30 9.13
N ARG A 88 31.76 -2.05 8.39
CA ARG A 88 31.49 -3.47 8.68
C ARG A 88 32.74 -4.34 8.59
N GLN A 89 33.62 -4.08 7.62
CA GLN A 89 34.86 -4.84 7.47
C GLN A 89 35.84 -4.55 8.62
N GLU A 90 35.95 -3.28 9.03
CA GLU A 90 36.75 -2.83 10.18
C GLU A 90 36.25 -3.43 11.50
N ALA A 91 34.93 -3.36 11.75
CA ALA A 91 34.32 -4.02 12.91
C ALA A 91 34.52 -5.55 12.88
N SER A 92 34.46 -6.17 11.70
CA SER A 92 34.78 -7.61 11.56
C SER A 92 36.22 -7.91 11.93
N SER A 93 37.20 -7.09 11.51
CA SER A 93 38.60 -7.28 11.91
C SER A 93 38.81 -7.07 13.41
N GLU A 94 38.19 -6.06 14.01
CA GLU A 94 38.27 -5.81 15.46
C GLU A 94 37.69 -6.97 16.26
N THR A 95 36.55 -7.53 15.85
CA THR A 95 35.97 -8.71 16.51
C THR A 95 36.86 -9.95 16.38
N GLU A 96 37.59 -10.09 15.28
CA GLU A 96 38.54 -11.19 15.08
C GLU A 96 39.80 -11.01 15.95
N GLU A 97 40.30 -9.77 16.09
CA GLU A 97 41.39 -9.43 17.00
C GLU A 97 41.03 -9.65 18.46
N LEU A 98 39.84 -9.19 18.88
CA LEU A 98 39.32 -9.43 20.23
C LEU A 98 39.13 -10.93 20.51
N ARG A 99 38.65 -11.72 19.53
CA ARG A 99 38.59 -13.19 19.65
C ARG A 99 39.96 -13.82 19.87
N LYS A 100 40.98 -13.39 19.09
CA LYS A 100 42.36 -13.86 19.25
C LYS A 100 42.94 -13.47 20.61
N GLU A 101 42.63 -12.28 21.10
CA GLU A 101 43.06 -11.79 22.41
C GLU A 101 42.39 -12.56 23.56
N VAL A 102 41.09 -12.84 23.46
CA VAL A 102 40.35 -13.69 24.41
C VAL A 102 40.93 -15.11 24.42
N GLU A 103 41.26 -15.68 23.26
CA GLU A 103 41.87 -17.00 23.16
C GLU A 103 43.30 -17.03 23.72
N ARG A 104 44.06 -15.94 23.56
CA ARG A 104 45.37 -15.75 24.19
C ARG A 104 45.28 -15.66 25.71
N LEU A 105 44.28 -14.95 26.24
CA LEU A 105 44.03 -14.85 27.68
C LEU A 105 43.54 -16.19 28.25
N ARG A 106 42.68 -16.90 27.53
CA ARG A 106 42.21 -18.24 27.89
C ARG A 106 43.36 -19.27 27.91
N SER A 107 44.29 -19.17 26.98
CA SER A 107 45.49 -20.02 26.93
C SER A 107 46.49 -19.71 28.06
N LYS A 108 46.46 -18.50 28.63
CA LYS A 108 47.24 -18.12 29.81
C LYS A 108 46.57 -18.48 31.15
N GLY A 109 45.31 -18.92 31.12
CA GLY A 109 44.48 -19.14 32.31
C GLY A 109 44.30 -20.60 32.75
N GLN A 110 45.17 -21.54 32.33
CA GLN A 110 45.00 -22.95 32.68
C GLN A 110 45.87 -23.35 33.90
N VAL A 111 45.25 -23.39 35.08
CA VAL A 111 45.70 -24.13 36.29
C VAL A 111 44.48 -24.93 36.81
N PRO A 112 44.62 -26.20 37.25
CA PRO A 112 43.48 -27.08 37.50
C PRO A 112 42.98 -27.07 38.96
N THR A 113 41.65 -27.20 39.08
CA THR A 113 40.80 -27.96 40.02
C THR A 113 41.14 -28.04 41.52
N GLU A 114 40.12 -27.74 42.34
CA GLU A 114 39.69 -28.27 43.67
C GLU A 114 38.99 -27.12 44.42
N GLN A 115 37.89 -27.22 45.18
CA GLN A 115 37.07 -28.31 45.72
C GLN A 115 35.75 -27.66 46.20
N GLU A 116 34.69 -28.47 46.26
CA GLU A 116 33.41 -28.19 46.93
C GLU A 116 33.61 -27.81 48.41
N SER A 117 32.80 -26.90 48.93
CA SER A 117 32.13 -27.08 50.23
C SER A 117 31.11 -25.98 50.50
N GLU A 118 29.97 -26.44 50.98
CA GLU A 118 28.74 -25.74 51.30
C GLU A 118 28.86 -24.84 52.55
N GLU A 119 28.00 -23.82 52.57
CA GLU A 119 27.53 -23.09 53.76
C GLU A 119 26.95 -24.03 54.85
N PRO A 120 26.86 -23.61 56.14
CA PRO A 120 25.63 -22.96 56.57
C PRO A 120 25.76 -21.87 57.66
N VAL A 121 24.83 -20.92 57.55
CA VAL A 121 24.41 -19.89 58.50
C VAL A 121 24.06 -20.47 59.88
N ARG A 122 24.39 -19.74 60.96
CA ARG A 122 23.69 -19.82 62.26
C ARG A 122 23.55 -18.44 62.90
N ASP A 123 22.29 -18.10 63.18
CA ASP A 123 21.83 -17.03 64.05
C ASP A 123 22.23 -17.26 65.51
N VAL A 124 22.60 -16.19 66.22
CA VAL A 124 22.48 -16.07 67.68
C VAL A 124 22.14 -14.62 68.04
N ASP A 125 20.88 -14.41 68.41
CA ASP A 125 20.40 -13.28 69.22
C ASP A 125 20.83 -13.44 70.69
N THR A 126 20.58 -12.39 71.51
CA THR A 126 20.71 -12.26 72.99
C THR A 126 22.14 -11.99 73.54
N GLU A 127 22.47 -11.00 74.40
CA GLU A 127 21.74 -10.22 75.40
C GLU A 127 22.35 -8.82 75.69
N LYS A 128 21.58 -8.03 76.47
CA LYS A 128 21.78 -6.68 77.00
C LYS A 128 22.98 -6.50 77.97
N PRO A 129 23.42 -5.24 78.21
CA PRO A 129 24.65 -4.92 78.90
C PRO A 129 24.53 -4.91 80.42
N LEU A 130 25.56 -5.40 81.12
CA LEU A 130 25.73 -5.25 82.56
C LEU A 130 26.66 -4.07 82.87
N LYS A 131 26.09 -3.13 83.62
CA LYS A 131 26.73 -2.02 84.34
C LYS A 131 27.89 -2.52 85.20
N ILE A 132 29.05 -1.88 85.07
CA ILE A 132 30.08 -1.88 86.11
C ILE A 132 30.19 -0.45 86.62
N LYS A 133 29.91 -0.32 87.92
CA LYS A 133 30.02 0.88 88.73
C LYS A 133 31.47 1.34 88.78
N GLU A 134 31.66 2.62 88.48
CA GLU A 134 32.79 3.41 88.92
C GLU A 134 32.86 3.39 90.46
N MET A 135 34.08 3.26 90.99
CA MET A 135 34.38 3.38 92.40
C MET A 135 35.26 4.61 92.54
N ASP A 136 34.63 5.75 92.77
CA ASP A 136 35.28 6.97 93.26
C ASP A 136 35.80 6.72 94.67
N VAL A 137 37.09 6.98 94.89
CA VAL A 137 37.66 7.19 96.22
C VAL A 137 38.11 8.63 96.27
N ASP A 138 37.16 9.49 96.62
CA ASP A 138 37.41 10.78 97.25
C ASP A 138 37.84 10.52 98.70
N SER A 139 38.96 11.11 99.10
CA SER A 139 39.28 11.35 100.50
C SER A 139 40.03 12.66 100.57
N SER A 140 39.20 13.69 100.59
CA SER A 140 39.50 15.07 100.90
C SER A 140 40.42 15.23 102.12
N LEU A 141 41.27 16.23 101.96
CA LEU A 141 42.12 16.89 102.93
C LEU A 141 41.36 17.22 104.22
N GLN A 142 41.98 17.02 105.38
CA GLN A 142 42.13 18.12 106.33
C GLN A 142 43.40 17.96 107.20
N PRO A 143 44.12 19.08 107.46
CA PRO A 143 45.26 19.14 108.35
C PRO A 143 44.80 19.54 109.76
N GLU A 144 45.20 18.79 110.79
CA GLU A 144 45.09 19.24 112.17
C GLU A 144 46.46 19.72 112.66
N SER A 145 46.61 21.04 112.66
CA SER A 145 47.58 21.76 113.47
C SER A 145 46.94 22.01 114.84
N CYS A 146 47.62 21.66 115.92
CA CYS A 146 47.33 22.24 117.23
C CYS A 146 48.62 22.89 117.73
N GLU A 147 48.72 24.19 117.47
CA GLU A 147 49.55 25.09 118.25
C GLU A 147 48.87 25.43 119.59
N GLN A 148 49.67 26.07 120.45
CA GLN A 148 49.34 26.75 121.68
C GLN A 148 48.98 25.87 122.89
N GLN A 149 49.38 26.19 124.11
CA GLN A 149 50.41 27.04 124.73
C GLN A 149 50.04 26.98 126.23
N ASN A 150 51.00 27.29 127.07
CA ASN A 150 50.81 27.85 128.42
C ASN A 150 50.27 26.95 129.55
N GLY A 151 51.03 26.95 130.64
CA GLY A 151 50.50 27.57 131.86
C GLY A 151 50.74 26.80 133.15
N GLY A 152 51.61 27.36 134.01
CA GLY A 152 51.64 27.16 135.47
C GLY A 152 52.52 25.99 135.91
N SER A 153 53.72 26.16 136.48
CA SER A 153 54.17 27.05 137.57
C SER A 153 53.40 26.93 138.88
N CYS A 154 54.18 26.90 139.97
CA CYS A 154 53.84 26.96 141.39
C CYS A 154 53.43 25.58 141.98
N ARG A 155 54.17 25.01 142.94
CA ARG A 155 54.49 25.60 144.24
C ARG A 155 55.87 25.14 144.76
N SER A 156 56.77 26.08 145.00
CA SER A 156 57.60 26.09 146.22
C SER A 156 56.77 26.76 147.33
N PRO A 157 57.14 26.88 148.63
CA PRO A 157 58.24 26.32 149.42
C PRO A 157 57.79 25.81 150.83
N ARG A 158 58.66 25.11 151.56
CA ARG A 158 58.64 25.03 153.06
C ARG A 158 60.02 24.49 153.46
N GLN A 159 61.00 25.29 153.88
CA GLN A 159 61.09 26.21 155.02
C GLN A 159 60.80 25.54 156.37
N ARG A 160 61.83 25.60 157.24
CA ARG A 160 61.99 25.10 158.63
C ARG A 160 62.67 23.72 158.69
N HIS A 161 63.67 23.49 159.53
CA HIS A 161 64.10 24.19 160.75
C HIS A 161 65.56 23.79 161.01
N TRP A 162 66.46 24.75 161.23
CA TRP A 162 67.73 24.49 161.92
C TRP A 162 67.42 24.65 163.40
N GLU A 163 67.53 23.57 164.18
CA GLU A 163 67.49 23.65 165.63
C GLU A 163 68.88 23.28 166.15
N ASP A 164 69.47 24.26 166.83
CA ASP A 164 70.69 24.20 167.63
C ASP A 164 70.65 23.05 168.64
N ARG A 165 71.66 22.19 168.62
CA ARG A 165 72.20 21.59 169.85
C ARG A 165 73.69 21.33 169.68
N ASP A 166 74.44 22.33 170.12
CA ASP A 166 75.88 22.31 170.41
C ASP A 166 76.22 21.30 171.53
N PRO A 167 77.48 20.92 171.74
CA PRO A 167 78.07 19.76 171.07
C PRO A 167 78.50 18.69 172.07
N THR A 168 78.67 17.47 171.57
CA THR A 168 79.74 16.59 172.05
C THR A 168 80.79 16.57 170.94
N GLU A 169 81.94 17.21 171.20
CA GLU A 169 83.07 17.31 170.28
C GLU A 169 83.63 15.92 169.94
N GLU A 170 83.00 15.22 168.99
CA GLU A 170 83.59 14.02 168.36
C GLU A 170 83.03 13.73 166.93
N GLU A 171 82.23 14.63 166.32
CA GLU A 171 81.51 14.34 165.04
C GLU A 171 81.66 15.37 163.86
N ALA A 172 82.59 16.33 163.88
CA ALA A 172 82.66 17.39 162.83
C ALA A 172 83.37 17.00 161.51
N THR A 173 84.32 16.07 161.55
CA THR A 173 85.05 15.55 160.37
C THR A 173 84.20 14.68 159.41
N PRO A 174 83.23 13.85 159.85
CA PRO A 174 82.38 13.10 158.92
C PRO A 174 81.43 13.99 158.11
N LYS A 175 80.97 15.14 158.64
CA LYS A 175 80.00 16.03 157.94
C LYS A 175 80.60 16.76 156.73
N ILE A 176 81.82 17.27 156.82
CA ILE A 176 82.52 17.92 155.69
C ILE A 176 82.80 16.89 154.60
N THR A 177 83.20 15.68 155.00
CA THR A 177 83.44 14.56 154.08
C THR A 177 82.16 14.15 153.36
N ALA A 178 81.01 14.10 154.07
CA ALA A 178 79.70 13.82 153.48
C ALA A 178 79.24 14.90 152.48
N LEU A 179 79.49 16.18 152.76
CA LEU A 179 79.17 17.26 151.82
C LEU A 179 80.05 17.22 150.57
N LYS A 180 81.33 16.87 150.70
CA LYS A 180 82.25 16.72 149.56
C LYS A 180 81.87 15.55 148.66
N LEU A 181 81.53 14.39 149.26
CA LEU A 181 80.99 13.25 148.53
C LEU A 181 79.67 13.59 147.81
N ARG A 182 78.75 14.33 148.45
CA ARG A 182 77.51 14.80 147.79
C ARG A 182 77.79 15.75 146.63
N LEU A 183 78.81 16.62 146.73
CA LEU A 183 79.20 17.50 145.63
C LEU A 183 79.81 16.69 144.48
N ASP A 184 80.75 15.79 144.76
CA ASP A 184 81.39 14.93 143.75
C ASP A 184 80.35 14.01 143.06
N GLU A 185 79.37 13.52 143.82
CA GLU A 185 78.23 12.76 143.32
C GLU A 185 77.32 13.61 142.44
N SER A 186 77.00 14.85 142.85
CA SER A 186 76.22 15.78 142.02
C SER A 186 76.93 16.20 140.73
N GLN A 187 78.26 16.36 140.76
CA GLN A 187 79.07 16.65 139.57
C GLN A 187 79.12 15.45 138.61
N LYS A 188 79.24 14.23 139.15
CA LYS A 188 79.10 12.99 138.34
C LYS A 188 77.73 12.88 137.69
N VAL A 189 76.65 13.18 138.44
CA VAL A 189 75.29 13.19 137.90
C VAL A 189 75.16 14.22 136.79
N LEU A 190 75.66 15.44 136.97
CA LEU A 190 75.63 16.48 135.93
C LEU A 190 76.45 16.11 134.68
N LEU A 191 77.62 15.46 134.85
CA LEU A 191 78.39 14.96 133.71
C LEU A 191 77.62 13.89 132.95
N LYS A 192 77.02 12.93 133.67
CA LYS A 192 76.18 11.91 133.07
C LYS A 192 74.95 12.51 132.38
N GLU A 193 74.28 13.48 132.98
CA GLU A 193 73.16 14.20 132.36
C GLU A 193 73.58 14.99 131.12
N ARG A 194 74.80 15.54 131.09
CA ARG A 194 75.37 16.19 129.88
C ARG A 194 75.68 15.17 128.79
N GLU A 195 76.23 14.01 129.14
CA GLU A 195 76.46 12.90 128.23
C GLU A 195 75.13 12.35 127.69
N ASP A 196 74.13 12.12 128.54
CA ASP A 196 72.79 11.67 128.18
C ASP A 196 72.09 12.71 127.29
N LYS A 197 72.20 14.01 127.60
CA LYS A 197 71.70 15.10 126.74
C LYS A 197 72.39 15.07 125.38
N MET A 198 73.71 14.88 125.33
CA MET A 198 74.44 14.77 124.06
C MET A 198 73.96 13.55 123.25
N LEU A 199 73.75 12.40 123.90
CA LEU A 199 73.24 11.19 123.26
C LEU A 199 71.80 11.38 122.75
N LEU A 200 70.93 12.01 123.54
CA LEU A 200 69.56 12.35 123.14
C LEU A 200 69.56 13.36 121.98
N SER A 201 70.40 14.39 122.00
CA SER A 201 70.54 15.34 120.87
C SER A 201 70.99 14.63 119.60
N LYS A 202 72.00 13.76 119.67
CA LYS A 202 72.42 12.93 118.51
C LYS A 202 71.30 12.00 118.02
N HIS A 203 70.51 11.46 118.95
CA HIS A 203 69.36 10.62 118.60
C HIS A 203 68.25 11.43 117.91
N ILE A 204 67.94 12.64 118.39
CA ILE A 204 67.01 13.58 117.76
C ILE A 204 67.49 13.96 116.36
N GLU A 205 68.76 14.37 116.21
CA GLU A 205 69.35 14.69 114.89
C GLU A 205 69.23 13.52 113.91
N LYS A 206 69.44 12.28 114.39
CA LYS A 206 69.24 11.07 113.58
C LYS A 206 67.78 10.88 113.19
N MET A 207 66.85 11.04 114.13
CA MET A 207 65.40 10.95 113.85
C MET A 207 64.94 12.05 112.89
N GLU A 208 65.46 13.28 113.02
CA GLU A 208 65.18 14.39 112.11
C GLU A 208 65.72 14.15 110.71
N ALA A 209 66.92 13.56 110.59
CA ALA A 209 67.48 13.11 109.32
C ALA A 209 66.64 11.99 108.69
N GLU A 210 66.18 11.01 109.48
CA GLU A 210 65.29 9.94 109.03
C GLU A 210 63.93 10.48 108.56
N ILE A 211 63.33 11.43 109.30
CA ILE A 211 62.10 12.12 108.90
C ILE A 211 62.32 12.87 107.58
N SER A 212 63.42 13.60 107.44
CA SER A 212 63.75 14.34 106.21
C SER A 212 63.94 13.39 105.02
N GLN A 213 64.60 12.25 105.23
CA GLN A 213 64.74 11.20 104.21
C GLN A 213 63.40 10.56 103.83
N LEU A 214 62.52 10.29 104.79
CA LEU A 214 61.19 9.75 104.51
C LEU A 214 60.33 10.77 103.74
N ARG A 215 60.42 12.06 104.07
CA ARG A 215 59.74 13.13 103.32
C ARG A 215 60.20 13.17 101.85
N MET A 216 61.50 13.17 101.60
CA MET A 216 62.04 13.14 100.23
C MET A 216 61.58 11.90 99.46
N LYS A 217 61.59 10.71 100.10
CA LYS A 217 61.09 9.47 99.50
C LYS A 217 59.59 9.54 99.18
N CYS A 218 58.78 10.11 100.07
CA CYS A 218 57.36 10.32 99.81
C CYS A 218 57.12 11.28 98.63
N GLU A 219 57.91 12.36 98.52
CA GLU A 219 57.84 13.29 97.39
C GLU A 219 58.27 12.64 96.07
N GLU A 220 59.34 11.84 96.07
CA GLU A 220 59.81 11.07 94.91
C GLU A 220 58.76 10.05 94.46
N LEU A 221 58.18 9.28 95.39
CA LEU A 221 57.08 8.37 95.11
C LEU A 221 55.85 9.11 94.58
N SER A 222 55.54 10.29 95.11
CA SER A 222 54.43 11.12 94.61
C SER A 222 54.68 11.60 93.17
N LYS A 223 55.91 12.00 92.82
CA LYS A 223 56.30 12.37 91.45
C LYS A 223 56.23 11.18 90.49
N SER A 224 56.81 10.04 90.88
CA SER A 224 56.76 8.80 90.09
C SER A 224 55.32 8.34 89.86
N ARG A 225 54.46 8.43 90.88
CA ARG A 225 53.01 8.17 90.74
C ARG A 225 52.38 9.13 89.74
N GLN A 226 52.66 10.44 89.83
CA GLN A 226 52.10 11.42 88.90
C GLN A 226 52.56 11.17 87.46
N GLU A 227 53.85 10.85 87.26
CA GLU A 227 54.40 10.46 85.95
C GLU A 227 53.77 9.19 85.39
N ALA A 228 53.51 8.18 86.24
CA ALA A 228 52.79 6.98 85.82
C ALA A 228 51.36 7.31 85.39
N VAL A 229 50.66 8.18 86.12
CA VAL A 229 49.29 8.62 85.77
C VAL A 229 49.27 9.40 84.45
N THR A 230 50.22 10.31 84.22
CA THR A 230 50.29 11.04 82.94
C THR A 230 50.62 10.11 81.78
N GLN A 231 51.53 9.16 81.96
CA GLN A 231 51.84 8.15 80.95
C GLN A 231 50.62 7.27 80.62
N LEU A 232 49.88 6.83 81.63
CA LEU A 232 48.64 6.05 81.44
C LEU A 232 47.56 6.86 80.72
N THR A 233 47.42 8.15 81.06
CA THR A 233 46.46 9.04 80.40
C THR A 233 46.80 9.22 78.93
N LEU A 234 48.07 9.51 78.62
CA LEU A 234 48.55 9.64 77.25
C LEU A 234 48.40 8.34 76.45
N LEU A 235 48.65 7.18 77.07
CA LEU A 235 48.42 5.88 76.43
C LEU A 235 46.94 5.66 76.13
N ARG A 236 46.06 6.01 77.08
CA ARG A 236 44.60 5.94 76.89
C ARG A 236 44.14 6.85 75.76
N GLU A 237 44.64 8.07 75.68
CA GLU A 237 44.34 9.02 74.59
C GLU A 237 44.79 8.45 73.24
N ARG A 238 46.03 7.94 73.13
CA ARG A 238 46.50 7.31 71.90
C ARG A 238 45.65 6.12 71.47
N HIS A 239 45.26 5.25 72.41
CA HIS A 239 44.38 4.14 72.09
C HIS A 239 42.98 4.63 71.67
N GLN A 240 42.47 5.71 72.28
CA GLN A 240 41.20 6.31 71.91
C GLN A 240 41.25 6.90 70.48
N ASP A 241 42.34 7.58 70.13
CA ASP A 241 42.56 8.11 68.78
C ASP A 241 42.65 6.98 67.74
N GLU A 242 43.36 5.90 68.08
CA GLU A 242 43.49 4.73 67.20
C GLU A 242 42.14 4.02 66.99
N LEU A 243 41.35 3.86 68.05
CA LEU A 243 39.98 3.36 67.96
C LEU A 243 39.10 4.27 67.09
N GLY A 244 39.29 5.59 67.17
CA GLY A 244 38.62 6.56 66.31
C GLY A 244 38.95 6.34 64.84
N ARG A 245 40.23 6.27 64.49
CA ARG A 245 40.69 6.01 63.12
C ARG A 245 40.17 4.69 62.56
N ILE A 246 40.27 3.61 63.34
CA ILE A 246 39.74 2.30 62.92
C ILE A 246 38.22 2.37 62.69
N SER A 247 37.49 3.12 63.52
CA SER A 247 36.03 3.29 63.36
C SER A 247 35.68 4.09 62.10
N GLU A 248 36.44 5.14 61.80
CA GLU A 248 36.29 5.94 60.57
C GLU A 248 36.59 5.09 59.32
N ASP A 249 37.71 4.38 59.29
CA ASP A 249 38.09 3.48 58.19
C ASP A 249 37.01 2.41 57.95
N LEU A 250 36.47 1.81 59.02
CA LEU A 250 35.37 0.84 58.92
C LEU A 250 34.09 1.48 58.36
N GLN A 251 33.78 2.71 58.73
CA GLN A 251 32.61 3.42 58.22
C GLN A 251 32.75 3.75 56.73
N ASP A 252 33.94 4.16 56.28
CA ASP A 252 34.24 4.42 54.87
C ASP A 252 34.14 3.13 54.05
N GLU A 253 34.71 2.03 54.53
CA GLU A 253 34.59 0.71 53.87
C GLU A 253 33.14 0.22 53.79
N LEU A 254 32.33 0.45 54.84
CA LEU A 254 30.88 0.20 54.78
C LEU A 254 30.19 1.08 53.73
N GLY A 255 30.61 2.34 53.60
CA GLY A 255 30.12 3.26 52.56
C GLY A 255 30.47 2.77 51.14
N VAL A 256 31.72 2.34 50.92
CA VAL A 256 32.17 1.75 49.65
C VAL A 256 31.38 0.48 49.34
N ARG A 257 31.17 -0.39 50.33
CA ARG A 257 30.38 -1.61 50.18
C ARG A 257 28.93 -1.30 49.81
N SER A 258 28.28 -0.36 50.48
CA SER A 258 26.91 0.07 50.16
C SER A 258 26.80 0.61 48.73
N ASN A 259 27.78 1.39 48.28
CA ASN A 259 27.82 1.89 46.91
C ASN A 259 28.01 0.76 45.88
N MET A 260 28.81 -0.25 46.22
CA MET A 260 28.94 -1.46 45.37
C MET A 260 27.62 -2.23 45.30
N ASP A 261 26.94 -2.43 46.42
CA ASP A 261 25.66 -3.15 46.47
C ASP A 261 24.59 -2.43 45.62
N LYS A 262 24.55 -1.09 45.63
CA LYS A 262 23.67 -0.29 44.75
C LYS A 262 23.98 -0.52 43.27
N LYS A 263 25.25 -0.48 42.87
CA LYS A 263 25.67 -0.75 41.48
C LYS A 263 25.29 -2.16 41.04
N LEU A 264 25.46 -3.15 41.92
CA LEU A 264 25.04 -4.52 41.63
C LEU A 264 23.52 -4.63 41.44
N ALA A 265 22.73 -3.89 42.24
CA ALA A 265 21.28 -3.84 42.07
C ALA A 265 20.88 -3.15 40.74
N GLU A 266 21.53 -2.05 40.38
CA GLU A 266 21.32 -1.34 39.11
C GLU A 266 21.61 -2.25 37.90
N LEU A 267 22.76 -2.92 37.88
CA LEU A 267 23.12 -3.85 36.80
C LEU A 267 22.16 -5.05 36.70
N ARG A 268 21.64 -5.54 37.83
CA ARG A 268 20.60 -6.59 37.83
C ARG A 268 19.30 -6.08 37.23
N ALA A 269 18.84 -4.88 37.62
CA ALA A 269 17.64 -4.28 37.06
C ALA A 269 17.79 -4.00 35.54
N GLU A 270 18.95 -3.55 35.10
CA GLU A 270 19.26 -3.36 33.67
C GLU A 270 19.20 -4.69 32.91
N MET A 271 19.79 -5.75 33.45
CA MET A 271 19.72 -7.10 32.87
C MET A 271 18.28 -7.61 32.76
N GLU A 272 17.45 -7.41 33.80
CA GLU A 272 16.03 -7.77 33.79
C GLU A 272 15.24 -6.94 32.76
N GLY A 273 15.53 -5.64 32.65
CA GLY A 273 14.96 -4.75 31.64
C GLY A 273 15.26 -5.23 30.21
N LEU A 274 16.53 -5.52 29.92
CA LEU A 274 16.96 -6.03 28.62
C LEU A 274 16.33 -7.40 28.30
N GLN A 275 16.14 -8.27 29.29
CA GLN A 275 15.44 -9.54 29.09
C GLN A 275 13.96 -9.34 28.75
N ALA A 276 13.28 -8.41 29.42
CA ALA A 276 11.89 -8.06 29.13
C ALA A 276 11.74 -7.45 27.73
N GLU A 277 12.62 -6.53 27.36
CA GLU A 277 12.67 -5.94 26.00
C GLU A 277 12.92 -7.00 24.93
N ASN A 278 13.85 -7.93 25.17
CA ASN A 278 14.11 -9.04 24.26
C ASN A 278 12.84 -9.87 24.03
N ALA A 279 12.11 -10.20 25.10
CA ALA A 279 10.85 -10.94 25.02
C ALA A 279 9.74 -10.16 24.28
N GLU A 280 9.63 -8.85 24.50
CA GLU A 280 8.67 -8.00 23.77
C GLU A 280 8.99 -7.97 22.27
N GLU A 281 10.28 -7.83 21.92
CA GLU A 281 10.74 -7.83 20.53
C GLU A 281 10.52 -9.18 19.85
N TRP A 282 10.71 -10.31 20.54
CA TRP A 282 10.28 -11.62 20.02
C TRP A 282 8.78 -11.66 19.72
N GLY A 283 7.94 -11.16 20.64
CA GLY A 283 6.49 -11.07 20.42
C GLY A 283 6.10 -10.13 19.27
N ARG A 284 6.82 -9.00 19.10
CA ARG A 284 6.64 -8.06 17.98
C ARG A 284 7.02 -8.71 16.66
N ARG A 285 8.14 -9.42 16.62
CA ARG A 285 8.61 -10.16 15.44
C ARG A 285 7.60 -11.23 15.02
N GLU A 286 7.08 -12.01 15.97
CA GLU A 286 6.08 -13.04 15.67
C GLU A 286 4.81 -12.43 15.05
N ARG A 287 4.28 -11.36 15.67
CA ARG A 287 3.12 -10.64 15.12
C ARG A 287 3.37 -10.13 13.70
N LEU A 288 4.51 -9.49 13.45
CA LEU A 288 4.88 -9.01 12.11
C LEU A 288 5.04 -10.15 11.10
N GLU A 289 5.61 -11.30 11.48
CA GLU A 289 5.71 -12.46 10.59
C GLU A 289 4.32 -13.02 10.25
N THR A 290 3.38 -13.07 11.21
CA THR A 290 2.00 -13.48 10.92
C THR A 290 1.29 -12.50 9.97
N GLU A 291 1.45 -11.20 10.17
CA GLU A 291 0.88 -10.16 9.31
C GLU A 291 1.46 -10.22 7.90
N LYS A 292 2.78 -10.36 7.78
CA LYS A 292 3.49 -10.57 6.51
C LYS A 292 2.91 -11.76 5.75
N LEU A 293 2.75 -12.92 6.38
CA LEU A 293 2.17 -14.10 5.74
C LEU A 293 0.72 -13.87 5.30
N ASN A 294 -0.06 -13.09 6.05
CA ASN A 294 -1.42 -12.72 5.65
C ASN A 294 -1.44 -11.81 4.42
N LEU A 295 -0.60 -10.76 4.43
CA LEU A 295 -0.42 -9.87 3.29
C LEU A 295 0.07 -10.62 2.04
N GLU A 296 0.98 -11.58 2.18
CA GLU A 296 1.42 -12.43 1.07
C GLU A 296 0.29 -13.27 0.47
N ARG A 297 -0.58 -13.85 1.31
CA ARG A 297 -1.77 -14.59 0.86
C ARG A 297 -2.75 -13.68 0.13
N ASP A 298 -3.02 -12.50 0.66
CA ASP A 298 -3.96 -11.56 0.04
C ASP A 298 -3.39 -10.96 -1.25
N ASN A 299 -2.09 -10.69 -1.31
CA ASN A 299 -1.43 -10.27 -2.54
C ASN A 299 -1.52 -11.35 -3.62
N LYS A 300 -1.35 -12.63 -3.26
CA LYS A 300 -1.56 -13.76 -4.17
C LYS A 300 -2.99 -13.81 -4.69
N LYS A 301 -4.00 -13.61 -3.84
CA LYS A 301 -5.42 -13.57 -4.25
C LYS A 301 -5.69 -12.42 -5.22
N LEU A 302 -5.21 -11.21 -4.92
CA LEU A 302 -5.39 -10.03 -5.76
C LEU A 302 -4.72 -10.21 -7.14
N ARG A 303 -3.52 -10.81 -7.19
CA ARG A 303 -2.85 -11.13 -8.46
C ARG A 303 -3.67 -12.09 -9.33
N LEU A 304 -4.26 -13.13 -8.71
CA LEU A 304 -5.14 -14.05 -9.43
C LEU A 304 -6.41 -13.34 -9.94
N GLN A 305 -7.03 -12.49 -9.13
CA GLN A 305 -8.20 -11.71 -9.57
C GLN A 305 -7.89 -10.76 -10.73
N ILE A 306 -6.71 -10.12 -10.71
CA ILE A 306 -6.25 -9.27 -11.83
C ILE A 306 -6.11 -10.14 -13.09
N GLN A 307 -5.45 -11.30 -12.99
CA GLN A 307 -5.29 -12.22 -14.11
C GLN A 307 -6.66 -12.66 -14.67
N ASP A 308 -7.60 -13.07 -13.83
CA ASP A 308 -8.94 -13.49 -14.26
C ASP A 308 -9.69 -12.37 -14.99
N LEU A 309 -9.61 -11.12 -14.49
CA LEU A 309 -10.22 -9.96 -15.12
C LEU A 309 -9.56 -9.62 -16.46
N GLU A 310 -8.24 -9.72 -16.56
CA GLU A 310 -7.50 -9.55 -17.82
C GLU A 310 -7.88 -10.63 -18.84
N GLU A 311 -8.03 -11.88 -18.43
CA GLU A 311 -8.50 -12.98 -19.27
C GLU A 311 -9.94 -12.74 -19.76
N ILE A 312 -10.83 -12.27 -18.89
CA ILE A 312 -12.21 -11.90 -19.28
C ILE A 312 -12.20 -10.74 -20.28
N LEU A 313 -11.39 -9.69 -20.04
CA LEU A 313 -11.29 -8.54 -20.94
C LEU A 313 -10.73 -8.93 -22.31
N THR A 314 -9.68 -9.74 -22.35
CA THR A 314 -9.09 -10.23 -23.61
C THR A 314 -10.09 -11.13 -24.36
N ARG A 315 -10.82 -11.99 -23.67
CA ARG A 315 -11.90 -12.79 -24.26
C ARG A 315 -13.02 -11.93 -24.83
N LYS A 316 -13.49 -10.92 -24.09
CA LYS A 316 -14.52 -9.98 -24.56
C LYS A 316 -14.05 -9.19 -25.79
N ARG A 317 -12.79 -8.73 -25.80
CA ARG A 317 -12.20 -8.07 -26.98
C ARG A 317 -12.19 -8.99 -28.20
N ARG A 318 -11.74 -10.25 -28.05
CA ARG A 318 -11.76 -11.23 -29.17
C ARG A 318 -13.19 -11.49 -29.67
N GLN A 319 -14.16 -11.62 -28.77
CA GLN A 319 -15.56 -11.80 -29.15
C GLN A 319 -16.11 -10.59 -29.91
N ALA A 320 -15.83 -9.37 -29.44
CA ALA A 320 -16.25 -8.14 -30.12
C ALA A 320 -15.62 -8.02 -31.52
N VAL A 321 -14.32 -8.30 -31.65
CA VAL A 321 -13.64 -8.32 -32.96
C VAL A 321 -14.27 -9.35 -33.89
N SER A 322 -14.50 -10.57 -33.41
CA SER A 322 -15.12 -11.62 -34.22
C SER A 322 -16.54 -11.26 -34.67
N ALA A 323 -17.34 -10.61 -33.82
CA ALA A 323 -18.68 -10.17 -34.17
C ALA A 323 -18.65 -9.06 -35.23
N LEU A 324 -17.76 -8.08 -35.07
CA LEU A 324 -17.58 -7.02 -36.07
C LEU A 324 -17.06 -7.58 -37.41
N ASP A 325 -16.17 -8.56 -37.39
CA ASP A 325 -15.68 -9.23 -38.60
C ASP A 325 -16.79 -10.00 -39.33
N THR A 326 -17.70 -10.66 -38.60
CA THR A 326 -18.86 -11.33 -39.21
C THR A 326 -19.83 -10.33 -39.81
N ASP A 327 -20.12 -9.23 -39.12
CA ASP A 327 -21.02 -8.18 -39.61
C ASP A 327 -20.44 -7.49 -40.84
N LEU A 328 -19.14 -7.18 -40.82
CA LEU A 328 -18.42 -6.59 -41.95
C LEU A 328 -18.54 -7.49 -43.19
N LYS A 329 -18.32 -8.81 -43.04
CA LYS A 329 -18.45 -9.78 -44.13
C LYS A 329 -19.88 -9.86 -44.65
N SER A 330 -20.87 -9.83 -43.76
CA SER A 330 -22.30 -9.83 -44.14
C SER A 330 -22.65 -8.58 -44.96
N ILE A 331 -22.29 -7.39 -44.45
CA ILE A 331 -22.54 -6.11 -45.14
C ILE A 331 -21.80 -6.06 -46.48
N GLN A 332 -20.57 -6.57 -46.57
CA GLN A 332 -19.84 -6.67 -47.82
C GLN A 332 -20.55 -7.56 -48.85
N ALA A 333 -21.09 -8.71 -48.42
CA ALA A 333 -21.84 -9.61 -49.29
C ALA A 333 -23.15 -8.98 -49.77
N GLU A 334 -23.91 -8.34 -48.88
CA GLU A 334 -25.14 -7.62 -49.23
C GLU A 334 -24.87 -6.47 -50.20
N LEU A 335 -23.80 -5.70 -49.97
CA LEU A 335 -23.40 -4.61 -50.87
C LEU A 335 -23.02 -5.14 -52.26
N PHE A 336 -22.35 -6.29 -52.33
CA PHE A 336 -22.04 -6.94 -53.60
C PHE A 336 -23.31 -7.35 -54.36
N GLU A 337 -24.26 -8.03 -53.70
CA GLU A 337 -25.53 -8.42 -54.31
C GLU A 337 -26.36 -7.19 -54.74
N LYS A 338 -26.40 -6.13 -53.92
CA LYS A 338 -27.08 -4.88 -54.30
C LYS A 338 -26.46 -4.22 -55.53
N ASN A 339 -25.13 -4.23 -55.66
CA ASN A 339 -24.46 -3.71 -56.86
C ASN A 339 -24.75 -4.55 -58.11
N LYS A 340 -24.88 -5.86 -57.95
CA LYS A 340 -25.30 -6.78 -59.02
C LYS A 340 -26.76 -6.51 -59.43
N GLU A 341 -27.68 -6.45 -58.47
CA GLU A 341 -29.09 -6.08 -58.70
C GLU A 341 -29.21 -4.72 -59.41
N LEU A 342 -28.43 -3.72 -59.00
CA LEU A 342 -28.38 -2.40 -59.64
C LEU A 342 -27.90 -2.49 -61.09
N SER A 343 -26.92 -3.33 -61.38
CA SER A 343 -26.41 -3.54 -62.74
C SER A 343 -27.45 -4.22 -63.63
N ASP A 344 -28.14 -5.23 -63.09
CA ASP A 344 -29.24 -5.92 -63.78
C ASP A 344 -30.41 -4.98 -64.05
N LEU A 345 -30.80 -4.15 -63.07
CA LEU A 345 -31.83 -3.13 -63.24
C LEU A 345 -31.44 -2.10 -64.31
N ARG A 346 -30.19 -1.64 -64.34
CA ARG A 346 -29.69 -0.74 -65.40
C ARG A 346 -29.79 -1.39 -66.78
N HIS A 347 -29.43 -2.67 -66.90
CA HIS A 347 -29.55 -3.42 -68.14
C HIS A 347 -31.01 -3.56 -68.59
N ASN A 348 -31.91 -3.96 -67.68
CA ASN A 348 -33.34 -4.07 -67.94
C ASN A 348 -33.97 -2.73 -68.34
N HIS A 349 -33.62 -1.64 -67.65
CA HIS A 349 -34.07 -0.30 -68.02
C HIS A 349 -33.59 0.09 -69.43
N ALA A 350 -32.34 -0.18 -69.78
CA ALA A 350 -31.84 0.07 -71.13
C ALA A 350 -32.59 -0.73 -72.20
N LYS A 351 -32.90 -2.01 -71.92
CA LYS A 351 -33.70 -2.88 -72.79
C LYS A 351 -35.14 -2.36 -72.97
N LEU A 352 -35.82 -2.02 -71.87
CA LEU A 352 -37.17 -1.45 -71.88
C LEU A 352 -37.21 -0.11 -72.61
N LYS A 353 -36.20 0.75 -72.40
CA LYS A 353 -36.06 2.02 -73.13
C LYS A 353 -35.98 1.78 -74.63
N LYS A 354 -35.17 0.80 -75.08
CA LYS A 354 -35.09 0.43 -76.51
C LYS A 354 -36.44 -0.04 -77.05
N GLN A 355 -37.11 -0.95 -76.33
CA GLN A 355 -38.44 -1.45 -76.72
C GLN A 355 -39.49 -0.33 -76.79
N HIS A 356 -39.46 0.61 -75.85
CA HIS A 356 -40.36 1.77 -75.88
C HIS A 356 -40.13 2.63 -77.13
N TYR A 357 -38.87 2.88 -77.52
CA TYR A 357 -38.57 3.60 -78.76
C TYR A 357 -39.05 2.85 -80.00
N GLU A 358 -38.82 1.54 -80.08
CA GLU A 358 -39.31 0.68 -81.16
C GLU A 358 -40.85 0.76 -81.28
N LYS A 359 -41.58 0.59 -80.15
CA LYS A 359 -43.05 0.70 -80.12
C LYS A 359 -43.55 2.10 -80.44
N SER A 360 -42.86 3.14 -79.99
CA SER A 360 -43.19 4.53 -80.34
C SER A 360 -43.04 4.78 -81.84
N ALA A 361 -42.00 4.22 -82.46
CA ALA A 361 -41.81 4.30 -83.91
C ALA A 361 -42.89 3.51 -84.67
N GLU A 362 -43.21 2.28 -84.25
CA GLU A 362 -44.31 1.48 -84.81
C GLU A 362 -45.65 2.22 -84.73
N LEU A 363 -45.95 2.84 -83.58
CA LEU A 363 -47.16 3.63 -83.38
C LEU A 363 -47.17 4.85 -84.31
N ALA A 364 -46.06 5.57 -84.45
CA ALA A 364 -45.96 6.67 -85.42
C ALA A 364 -46.19 6.21 -86.87
N HIS A 365 -45.72 5.02 -87.26
CA HIS A 365 -46.03 4.44 -88.57
C HIS A 365 -47.51 4.06 -88.72
N ALA A 366 -48.15 3.54 -87.67
CA ALA A 366 -49.59 3.26 -87.67
C ALA A 366 -50.43 4.55 -87.75
N SER A 367 -50.07 5.58 -86.99
CA SER A 367 -50.73 6.90 -87.02
C SER A 367 -50.67 7.51 -88.42
N ARG A 368 -49.52 7.50 -89.10
CA ARG A 368 -49.42 7.99 -90.49
C ARG A 368 -50.32 7.22 -91.46
N ARG A 369 -50.44 5.90 -91.32
CA ARG A 369 -51.35 5.08 -92.13
C ARG A 369 -52.81 5.42 -91.85
N MET A 370 -53.17 5.60 -90.58
CA MET A 370 -54.49 6.06 -90.17
C MET A 370 -54.81 7.44 -90.76
N GLU A 371 -53.89 8.40 -90.68
CA GLU A 371 -54.03 9.74 -91.28
C GLU A 371 -54.24 9.68 -92.81
N GLN A 372 -53.56 8.76 -93.50
CA GLN A 372 -53.77 8.51 -94.93
C GLN A 372 -55.19 8.01 -95.22
N LEU A 373 -55.64 6.98 -94.50
CA LEU A 373 -56.99 6.44 -94.62
C LEU A 373 -58.05 7.49 -94.27
N GLU A 374 -57.84 8.29 -93.22
CA GLU A 374 -58.69 9.43 -92.89
C GLU A 374 -58.76 10.44 -94.03
N GLY A 375 -57.63 10.71 -94.69
CA GLY A 375 -57.55 11.56 -95.88
C GLY A 375 -58.34 11.00 -97.07
N GLU A 376 -58.24 9.70 -97.33
CA GLU A 376 -59.03 9.02 -98.37
C GLU A 376 -60.52 9.06 -98.07
N VAL A 377 -60.92 8.79 -96.82
CA VAL A 377 -62.31 8.92 -96.38
C VAL A 377 -62.81 10.35 -96.59
N LYS A 378 -62.02 11.38 -96.28
CA LYS A 378 -62.39 12.78 -96.55
C LYS A 378 -62.57 13.05 -98.04
N LYS A 379 -61.69 12.54 -98.91
CA LYS A 379 -61.83 12.66 -100.37
C LYS A 379 -63.09 11.96 -100.89
N LEU A 380 -63.35 10.73 -100.44
CA LEU A 380 -64.55 9.99 -100.80
C LEU A 380 -65.81 10.71 -100.33
N ARG A 381 -65.81 11.27 -99.12
CA ARG A 381 -66.92 12.12 -98.63
C ARG A 381 -67.18 13.32 -99.54
N LEU A 382 -66.13 14.05 -99.94
CA LEU A 382 -66.27 15.17 -100.89
C LEU A 382 -66.81 14.71 -102.25
N ARG A 383 -66.32 13.58 -102.79
CA ARG A 383 -66.85 13.04 -104.06
C ARG A 383 -68.31 12.62 -103.95
N VAL A 384 -68.73 12.05 -102.82
CA VAL A 384 -70.14 11.77 -102.54
C VAL A 384 -70.96 13.05 -102.49
N GLU A 385 -70.46 14.13 -101.88
CA GLU A 385 -71.13 15.43 -101.87
C GLU A 385 -71.23 16.05 -103.28
N GLU A 386 -70.21 15.90 -104.12
CA GLU A 386 -70.24 16.31 -105.53
C GLU A 386 -71.27 15.50 -106.33
N LEU A 387 -71.23 14.17 -106.24
CA LEU A 387 -72.20 13.29 -106.90
C LEU A 387 -73.64 13.59 -106.47
N LYS A 388 -73.86 13.94 -105.20
CA LYS A 388 -75.18 14.39 -104.72
C LYS A 388 -75.62 15.70 -105.39
N LYS A 389 -74.70 16.64 -105.61
CA LYS A 389 -75.00 17.88 -106.34
C LYS A 389 -75.28 17.61 -107.83
N GLU A 390 -74.46 16.77 -108.48
CA GLU A 390 -74.66 16.33 -109.86
C GLU A 390 -76.00 15.61 -110.03
N LEU A 391 -76.36 14.73 -109.08
CA LEU A 391 -77.67 14.07 -109.04
C LEU A 391 -78.80 15.09 -108.94
N GLY A 392 -78.73 16.04 -108.00
CA GLY A 392 -79.74 17.09 -107.88
C GLY A 392 -79.87 17.93 -109.16
N GLN A 393 -78.76 18.24 -109.84
CA GLN A 393 -78.79 18.95 -111.13
C GLN A 393 -79.44 18.12 -112.25
N ALA A 394 -79.22 16.80 -112.28
CA ALA A 394 -79.85 15.91 -113.24
C ALA A 394 -81.35 15.78 -112.97
N GLU A 395 -81.75 15.71 -111.70
CA GLU A 395 -83.16 15.77 -111.28
C GLU A 395 -83.82 17.08 -111.74
N ASP A 396 -83.18 18.23 -111.53
CA ASP A 396 -83.66 19.53 -112.03
C ASP A 396 -83.82 19.55 -113.57
N GLN A 397 -82.90 18.92 -114.31
CA GLN A 397 -83.00 18.81 -115.77
C GLN A 397 -84.16 17.91 -116.22
N ILE A 398 -84.43 16.82 -115.49
CA ILE A 398 -85.60 15.97 -115.74
C ILE A 398 -86.87 16.77 -115.49
N ASP A 399 -86.96 17.52 -114.40
CA ASP A 399 -88.12 18.36 -114.11
C ASP A 399 -88.33 19.43 -115.19
N GLU A 400 -87.26 20.04 -115.70
CA GLU A 400 -87.30 20.98 -116.82
C GLU A 400 -87.76 20.28 -118.11
N ALA A 401 -87.23 19.09 -118.43
CA ALA A 401 -87.66 18.30 -119.58
C ALA A 401 -89.13 17.85 -119.46
N GLN A 402 -89.59 17.46 -118.27
CA GLN A 402 -90.99 17.16 -118.00
C GLN A 402 -91.88 18.39 -118.12
N ASN A 403 -91.41 19.57 -117.68
CA ASN A 403 -92.10 20.84 -117.90
C ASN A 403 -92.22 21.15 -119.40
N GLN A 404 -91.14 20.95 -120.17
CA GLN A 404 -91.12 21.12 -121.63
C GLN A 404 -92.07 20.13 -122.32
N MET A 405 -92.03 18.85 -121.93
CA MET A 405 -92.95 17.83 -122.41
C MET A 405 -94.40 18.21 -122.11
N ARG A 406 -94.73 18.69 -120.90
CA ARG A 406 -96.07 19.21 -120.58
C ARG A 406 -96.46 20.42 -121.44
N LYS A 407 -95.52 21.32 -121.78
CA LYS A 407 -95.78 22.46 -122.69
C LYS A 407 -96.05 21.99 -124.11
N LEU A 408 -95.22 21.09 -124.64
CA LEU A 408 -95.39 20.49 -125.96
C LEU A 408 -96.67 19.68 -126.04
N GLN A 409 -97.03 18.95 -124.98
CA GLN A 409 -98.30 18.22 -124.88
C GLN A 409 -99.49 19.17 -124.99
N ARG A 410 -99.51 20.27 -124.21
CA ARG A 410 -100.57 21.30 -124.35
C ARG A 410 -100.64 21.87 -125.77
N SER A 411 -99.49 22.17 -126.38
CA SER A 411 -99.45 22.65 -127.76
C SER A 411 -99.95 21.61 -128.76
N LEU A 412 -99.65 20.32 -128.54
CA LEU A 412 -100.16 19.23 -129.35
C LEU A 412 -101.67 19.12 -129.18
N ASP A 413 -102.17 19.15 -127.95
CA ASP A 413 -103.60 19.10 -127.61
C ASP A 413 -104.35 20.27 -128.28
N GLU A 414 -103.80 21.49 -128.23
CA GLU A 414 -104.33 22.68 -128.94
C GLU A 414 -104.36 22.49 -130.47
N GLN A 415 -103.30 21.92 -131.06
CA GLN A 415 -103.25 21.61 -132.50
C GLN A 415 -104.20 20.48 -132.88
N THR A 416 -104.41 19.49 -132.02
CA THR A 416 -105.41 18.44 -132.22
C THR A 416 -106.82 19.01 -132.10
N GLU A 417 -107.11 19.88 -131.14
CA GLU A 417 -108.41 20.57 -131.04
C GLU A 417 -108.66 21.46 -132.27
N MET A 418 -107.61 22.13 -132.78
CA MET A 418 -107.69 22.88 -134.03
C MET A 418 -107.99 21.96 -135.23
N ASN A 419 -107.33 20.80 -135.31
CA ASN A 419 -107.63 19.79 -136.33
C ASN A 419 -109.05 19.24 -136.19
N GLU A 420 -109.52 18.92 -134.97
CA GLU A 420 -110.87 18.46 -134.71
C GLU A 420 -111.90 19.52 -135.08
N ASN A 421 -111.65 20.80 -134.77
CA ASN A 421 -112.51 21.91 -135.20
C ASN A 421 -112.55 22.04 -136.73
N LEU A 422 -111.42 21.88 -137.42
CA LEU A 422 -111.37 21.83 -138.88
C LEU A 422 -112.08 20.59 -139.43
N GLN A 423 -111.95 19.44 -138.76
CA GLN A 423 -112.64 18.20 -139.09
C GLN A 423 -114.15 18.39 -139.00
N VAL A 424 -114.65 19.03 -137.94
CA VAL A 424 -116.06 19.39 -137.78
C VAL A 424 -116.51 20.36 -138.86
N GLN A 425 -115.69 21.34 -139.24
CA GLN A 425 -116.00 22.22 -140.38
C GLN A 425 -116.08 21.44 -141.69
N VAL A 426 -115.16 20.49 -141.92
CA VAL A 426 -115.20 19.58 -143.06
C VAL A 426 -116.45 18.71 -143.02
N GLU A 427 -116.85 18.17 -141.88
CA GLU A 427 -118.09 17.40 -141.71
C GLU A 427 -119.34 18.26 -141.91
N HIS A 428 -119.30 19.53 -141.50
CA HIS A 428 -120.40 20.48 -141.72
C HIS A 428 -120.51 20.90 -143.19
N LEU A 429 -119.38 21.08 -143.87
CA LEU A 429 -119.31 21.29 -145.32
C LEU A 429 -119.73 20.02 -146.07
N GLN A 430 -119.34 18.83 -145.63
CA GLN A 430 -119.79 17.55 -146.17
C GLN A 430 -121.29 17.32 -145.90
N SER A 431 -121.83 17.76 -144.77
CA SER A 431 -123.25 17.71 -144.45
C SER A 431 -124.07 18.73 -145.25
N ARG A 432 -123.50 19.91 -145.54
CA ARG A 432 -124.06 20.88 -146.48
C ARG A 432 -124.00 20.39 -147.93
N LEU A 433 -122.96 19.64 -148.30
CA LEU A 433 -122.82 19.02 -149.61
C LEU A 433 -123.73 17.78 -149.79
N ARG A 434 -124.07 17.06 -148.70
CA ARG A 434 -124.98 15.89 -148.69
C ARG A 434 -126.45 16.19 -149.00
N ARG A 435 -126.89 17.45 -149.11
CA ARG A 435 -128.29 17.81 -149.41
C ARG A 435 -128.58 18.08 -150.90
N GLN A 436 -127.59 17.92 -151.79
CA GLN A 436 -127.76 17.97 -153.24
C GLN A 436 -126.92 16.85 -153.88
N GLN A 437 -127.59 15.75 -154.25
CA GLN A 437 -127.06 14.48 -154.76
C GLN A 437 -126.38 13.51 -153.75
N ASN A 438 -126.98 12.33 -153.67
CA ASN A 438 -126.48 11.08 -153.11
C ASN A 438 -126.39 10.04 -154.25
N PRO A 439 -125.70 8.90 -154.12
CA PRO A 439 -124.89 8.40 -152.98
C PRO A 439 -123.48 7.91 -153.41
N PRO A 440 -122.62 7.39 -152.52
CA PRO A 440 -121.51 6.55 -152.97
C PRO A 440 -121.48 5.15 -152.34
N LEU A 441 -121.10 4.23 -153.21
CA LEU A 441 -120.62 2.87 -152.99
C LEU A 441 -119.12 2.84 -153.30
N PHE A 442 -118.39 2.01 -152.56
CA PHE A 442 -117.07 1.43 -152.87
C PHE A 442 -115.80 2.29 -152.69
N GLY A 443 -114.79 1.68 -152.04
CA GLY A 443 -113.58 2.35 -151.54
C GLY A 443 -112.29 2.09 -152.29
N LYS A 444 -111.14 2.47 -151.70
CA LYS A 444 -109.81 1.87 -151.92
C LYS A 444 -108.73 2.46 -151.02
N LEU A 445 -107.83 1.55 -150.63
CA LEU A 445 -106.46 1.66 -150.12
C LEU A 445 -105.73 3.01 -150.27
N ARG A 446 -104.91 3.38 -149.27
CA ARG A 446 -103.43 3.22 -149.26
C ARG A 446 -102.73 4.02 -148.12
N SER A 447 -101.70 3.40 -147.55
CA SER A 447 -100.36 3.97 -147.29
C SER A 447 -100.04 4.75 -145.99
N SER A 448 -99.03 4.21 -145.29
CA SER A 448 -97.83 4.90 -144.76
C SER A 448 -97.80 5.50 -143.34
N ARG A 449 -96.84 4.93 -142.57
CA ARG A 449 -95.89 5.53 -141.61
C ARG A 449 -96.25 5.66 -140.11
N PHE A 450 -95.39 4.96 -139.34
CA PHE A 450 -94.72 5.27 -138.06
C PHE A 450 -95.52 5.57 -136.78
N GLY A 451 -95.11 4.86 -135.72
CA GLY A 451 -94.84 5.45 -134.40
C GLY A 451 -95.61 4.84 -133.22
N ASN A 452 -94.96 3.98 -132.41
CA ASN A 452 -94.67 4.27 -130.99
C ASN A 452 -93.73 3.22 -130.35
N ASP A 453 -92.62 3.70 -129.79
CA ASP A 453 -91.83 3.30 -128.59
C ASP A 453 -91.57 1.81 -128.28
N ASP A 454 -90.35 1.25 -128.23
CA ASP A 454 -89.03 1.68 -127.65
C ASP A 454 -89.09 1.76 -126.11
N THR A 455 -88.19 1.23 -125.29
CA THR A 455 -87.10 0.23 -125.31
C THR A 455 -86.86 -0.13 -123.83
N GLY A 456 -86.32 -1.31 -123.55
CA GLY A 456 -85.95 -1.72 -122.19
C GLY A 456 -84.87 -2.79 -122.25
N GLU A 457 -83.63 -2.33 -122.41
CA GLU A 457 -82.41 -3.13 -122.46
C GLU A 457 -81.71 -3.14 -121.09
N THR A 458 -80.93 -4.20 -120.85
CA THR A 458 -79.81 -4.37 -119.90
C THR A 458 -80.07 -5.03 -118.54
N GLY A 459 -79.23 -6.05 -118.29
CA GLY A 459 -79.12 -6.80 -117.04
C GLY A 459 -78.19 -8.02 -117.16
N SER A 460 -76.90 -7.79 -117.46
CA SER A 460 -75.76 -8.66 -117.07
C SER A 460 -75.65 -8.66 -115.53
N ASP A 461 -75.00 -9.55 -114.78
CA ASP A 461 -73.98 -10.59 -114.95
C ASP A 461 -74.02 -11.43 -113.63
N PRO A 462 -73.30 -12.57 -113.49
CA PRO A 462 -73.50 -13.54 -112.42
C PRO A 462 -72.70 -13.27 -111.14
N ASP A 463 -73.25 -13.82 -110.06
CA ASP A 463 -72.67 -13.96 -108.74
C ASP A 463 -71.62 -15.10 -108.67
N GLU A 464 -70.53 -14.79 -107.96
CA GLU A 464 -69.82 -15.63 -106.98
C GLU A 464 -69.07 -16.89 -107.47
N ASP A 465 -67.74 -16.84 -107.38
CA ASP A 465 -66.97 -17.97 -106.82
C ASP A 465 -65.66 -17.48 -106.18
N ASP A 466 -65.61 -17.69 -104.87
CA ASP A 466 -64.51 -17.46 -103.94
C ASP A 466 -63.27 -18.31 -104.28
N LEU A 467 -62.10 -17.67 -104.35
CA LEU A 467 -60.81 -18.36 -104.22
C LEU A 467 -59.88 -17.60 -103.26
N GLN A 468 -59.71 -18.22 -102.09
CA GLN A 468 -58.47 -18.40 -101.33
C GLN A 468 -57.23 -17.59 -101.76
N ILE A 469 -56.60 -16.91 -100.79
CA ILE A 469 -55.14 -17.01 -100.50
C ILE A 469 -54.83 -16.45 -99.09
N GLN A 470 -54.45 -17.37 -98.21
CA GLN A 470 -53.26 -17.38 -97.34
C GLN A 470 -52.56 -16.06 -96.93
N VAL A 471 -52.69 -15.73 -95.63
CA VAL A 471 -51.65 -15.45 -94.59
C VAL A 471 -50.31 -14.86 -95.08
N PRO A 472 -49.80 -13.72 -94.56
CA PRO A 472 -49.39 -13.55 -93.15
C PRO A 472 -49.82 -12.29 -92.40
#